data_AF-A0A522QSC0-F1
#
_entry.id   AF-A0A522QSC0-F1
#
_cell.length_a   1.000
_cell.length_b   1.000
_cell.length_c   1.000
_cell.angle_alpha   90.00
_cell.angle_beta   90.00
_cell.angle_gamma   90.00
#
_symmetry.space_group_name_H-M   'P 1'
#
loop_
_entity.id
_entity.type
_entity.pdbx_description
1 polymer ?
#
loop_
_entity_poly.entity_id
_entity_poly.type
_entity_poly.pdbx_seq_one_letter_code
_entity_poly.pdbx_strand_id
1 'polypeptide(L)' 'FGMCSSLANPTVAAATAAALGVLTPMPCVPAPVGTWVPPAPTTLVAGKPALASGAVLTCAWGGVISLTFPGAVRTNVS' A
#
# COMPACT_ATOMS: atom_id res chain seq x y z
N PHE A 1 4.58 -6.06 -5.76
CA PHE A 1 4.07 -6.80 -4.59
C PHE A 1 4.43 -8.27 -4.75
N GLY A 2 5.02 -8.90 -3.74
CA GLY A 2 5.47 -10.30 -3.79
C GLY A 2 4.47 -11.24 -3.12
N MET A 3 4.92 -11.95 -2.08
CA MET A 3 4.07 -12.81 -1.27
C MET A 3 3.57 -12.08 -0.02
N CYS A 4 2.31 -12.33 0.35
CA CYS A 4 1.72 -11.87 1.60
C CYS A 4 1.83 -12.99 2.64
N SER A 5 2.27 -12.66 3.84
CA SER A 5 2.34 -13.57 5.00
C SER A 5 1.31 -13.23 6.09
N SER A 6 0.38 -12.31 5.80
CA SER A 6 -0.60 -11.85 6.78
C SER A 6 -1.86 -12.69 6.75
N LEU A 7 -2.27 -13.20 7.91
CA LEU A 7 -3.51 -13.96 8.10
C LEU A 7 -4.77 -13.12 7.90
N ALA A 8 -4.65 -11.79 7.86
CA ALA A 8 -5.76 -10.92 7.47
C ALA A 8 -6.11 -11.05 5.97
N ASN A 9 -5.22 -11.63 5.16
CA ASN A 9 -5.53 -11.96 3.77
C ASN A 9 -6.29 -13.30 3.71
N PRO A 10 -7.53 -13.33 3.18
CA PRO A 10 -8.33 -14.55 3.14
C PRO A 10 -7.67 -15.69 2.36
N THR A 11 -6.83 -15.38 1.36
CA THR A 11 -6.09 -16.43 0.61
C THR A 11 -4.99 -17.05 1.46
N VAL A 12 -4.26 -16.25 2.24
CA VAL A 12 -3.24 -16.73 3.19
C VAL A 12 -3.91 -17.53 4.31
N ALA A 13 -5.04 -17.06 4.83
CA ALA A 13 -5.80 -17.75 5.86
C ALA A 13 -6.33 -19.12 5.39
N ALA A 14 -6.94 -19.18 4.20
CA ALA A 14 -7.43 -20.42 3.61
C ALA A 14 -6.30 -21.42 3.33
N ALA A 15 -5.17 -20.94 2.80
CA ALA A 15 -4.01 -21.78 2.54
C ALA A 15 -3.36 -22.29 3.83
N THR A 16 -3.28 -21.44 4.86
CA THR A 16 -2.76 -21.83 6.18
C THR A 16 -3.65 -22.88 6.82
N ALA A 17 -4.98 -22.75 6.69
CA ALA A 17 -5.93 -23.76 7.14
C ALA A 17 -5.77 -25.09 6.37
N ALA A 18 -5.55 -25.03 5.05
CA ALA A 18 -5.28 -26.22 4.22
C ALA A 18 -3.94 -26.89 4.55
N ALA A 19 -2.95 -26.11 5.01
CA ALA A 19 -1.65 -26.58 5.48
C ALA A 19 -1.63 -26.93 6.98
N LEU A 20 -2.80 -27.24 7.57
CA LEU A 20 -2.94 -27.68 8.97
C LEU A 20 -2.39 -26.66 9.98
N GLY A 21 -2.51 -25.36 9.67
CA GLY A 21 -2.06 -24.27 10.51
C GLY A 21 -0.62 -23.79 10.25
N VAL A 22 0.09 -24.41 9.29
CA VAL A 22 1.40 -23.91 8.85
C VAL A 22 1.21 -22.67 7.99
N LEU A 23 1.85 -21.55 8.36
CA LEU A 23 1.75 -20.30 7.62
C LEU A 23 2.25 -20.51 6.19
N THR A 24 1.34 -20.45 5.22
CA THR A 24 1.65 -20.57 3.79
C THR A 24 1.48 -19.22 3.12
N PRO A 25 2.58 -18.52 2.79
CA PRO A 25 2.51 -17.26 2.06
C PRO A 25 1.82 -17.45 0.71
N MET A 26 0.91 -16.55 0.37
CA MET A 26 0.18 -16.55 -0.90
C MET A 26 0.46 -15.25 -1.67
N PRO A 27 0.27 -15.21 -3.00
CA PRO A 27 0.41 -13.99 -3.79
C PRO A 27 -0.40 -12.83 -3.19
N CYS A 28 0.23 -11.65 -3.07
CA CYS A 28 -0.36 -10.47 -2.46
C CYS A 28 -1.26 -9.70 -3.46
N VAL A 29 -2.53 -9.40 -3.13
CA VAL A 29 -3.54 -8.83 -4.07
C VAL A 29 -4.03 -7.43 -3.63
N PRO A 30 -3.29 -6.32 -3.88
CA PRO A 30 -3.39 -5.02 -3.16
C PRO A 30 -4.79 -4.64 -2.63
N ALA A 31 -4.96 -4.51 -1.30
CA ALA A 31 -6.21 -4.07 -0.67
C ALA A 31 -5.99 -2.78 0.12
N PRO A 32 -6.04 -1.61 -0.55
CA PRO A 32 -5.96 -0.31 0.10
C PRO A 32 -6.99 -0.14 1.22
N VAL A 33 -6.57 0.40 2.35
CA VAL A 33 -7.50 0.88 3.39
C VAL A 33 -7.21 2.35 3.69
N GLY A 34 -8.27 3.15 3.74
CA GLY A 34 -8.18 4.58 3.99
C GLY A 34 -7.63 5.39 2.81
N THR A 35 -6.97 6.50 3.13
CA THR A 35 -6.41 7.47 2.19
C THR A 35 -4.90 7.52 2.29
N TRP A 36 -4.23 8.06 1.27
CA TRP A 36 -2.79 8.30 1.30
C TRP A 36 -2.44 9.35 2.37
N VAL A 37 -1.46 9.06 3.22
CA VAL A 37 -1.02 9.91 4.33
C VAL A 37 0.50 10.07 4.33
N PRO A 38 1.05 11.27 4.59
CA PRO A 38 0.35 12.54 4.72
C PRO A 38 -0.22 12.99 3.36
N PRO A 39 -1.44 13.56 3.32
CA PRO A 39 -1.90 14.26 2.13
C PRO A 39 -0.96 15.44 1.85
N ALA A 40 -0.90 15.92 0.61
CA ALA A 40 -0.17 17.14 0.29
C ALA A 40 -1.11 18.35 0.41
N PRO A 41 -1.20 19.02 1.57
CA PRO A 41 -2.19 20.07 1.78
C PRO A 41 -1.93 21.30 0.89
N THR A 42 -0.67 21.53 0.50
CA THR A 42 -0.25 22.72 -0.26
C THR A 42 -0.42 22.58 -1.76
N THR A 43 -0.57 21.35 -2.28
CA THR A 43 -0.75 21.10 -3.71
C THR A 43 -2.14 20.54 -3.93
N LEU A 44 -3.08 21.37 -4.41
CA LEU A 44 -4.44 20.95 -4.73
C LEU A 44 -4.56 20.63 -6.22
N VAL A 45 -5.14 19.47 -6.56
CA VAL A 45 -5.56 19.13 -7.92
C VAL A 45 -7.08 19.08 -7.93
N ALA A 46 -7.72 19.96 -8.72
CA ALA A 46 -9.17 20.09 -8.79
C ALA A 46 -9.85 20.27 -7.41
N GLY A 47 -9.21 21.01 -6.49
CA GLY A 47 -9.73 21.28 -5.15
C GLY A 47 -9.53 20.15 -4.12
N LYS A 48 -8.84 19.05 -4.49
CA LYS A 48 -8.47 17.97 -3.57
C LYS A 48 -6.96 17.96 -3.33
N PRO A 49 -6.48 17.61 -2.12
CA PRO A 49 -5.05 17.47 -1.86
C PRO A 49 -4.45 16.43 -2.80
N ALA A 50 -3.41 16.85 -3.50
CA ALA A 50 -2.68 15.99 -4.42
C ALA A 50 -1.92 14.92 -3.64
N LEU A 51 -1.60 13.86 -4.36
CA LEU A 51 -0.74 12.81 -3.87
C LEU A 51 0.73 13.28 -3.99
N ALA A 52 1.42 13.51 -2.88
CA ALA A 52 2.83 13.90 -2.89
C ALA A 52 3.77 12.70 -2.80
N SER A 53 5.00 12.91 -3.27
CA SER A 53 6.14 12.02 -3.02
C SER A 53 6.33 11.82 -1.52
N GLY A 54 6.28 10.58 -1.06
CA GLY A 54 6.39 10.22 0.36
C GLY A 54 5.06 9.92 1.05
N ALA A 55 3.92 10.14 0.39
CA ALA A 55 2.65 9.63 0.88
C ALA A 55 2.65 8.09 0.84
N VAL A 56 2.10 7.48 1.88
CA VAL A 56 1.94 6.04 2.04
C VAL A 56 0.48 5.70 2.26
N LEU A 57 0.09 4.53 1.77
CA LEU A 57 -1.25 3.98 1.91
C LEU A 57 -1.14 2.66 2.65
N THR A 58 -1.93 2.50 3.70
CA THR A 58 -1.96 1.25 4.46
C THR A 58 -2.81 0.22 3.72
N CYS A 59 -2.41 -1.04 3.84
CA CYS A 59 -3.11 -2.16 3.23
C CYS A 59 -3.85 -2.96 4.31
N ALA A 60 -5.03 -3.50 3.97
CA ALA A 60 -5.87 -4.27 4.88
C ALA A 60 -5.14 -5.44 5.56
N TRP A 61 -4.11 -6.01 4.91
CA TRP A 61 -3.32 -7.09 5.50
C TRP A 61 -2.06 -6.61 6.22
N GLY A 62 -1.96 -5.33 6.57
CA GLY A 62 -0.85 -4.77 7.33
C GLY A 62 0.37 -4.38 6.49
N GLY A 63 0.26 -4.43 5.16
CA GLY A 63 1.28 -3.91 4.25
C GLY A 63 1.24 -2.39 4.13
N VAL A 64 2.32 -1.80 3.62
CA VAL A 64 2.40 -0.38 3.27
C VAL A 64 2.67 -0.24 1.78
N ILE A 65 1.87 0.58 1.11
CA ILE A 65 1.97 0.90 -0.32
C ILE A 65 2.58 2.29 -0.41
N SER A 66 3.74 2.40 -1.04
CA SER A 66 4.44 3.66 -1.30
C SER A 66 4.61 3.91 -2.79
N LEU A 67 4.78 5.19 -3.16
CA LEU A 67 5.03 5.59 -4.53
C LEU A 67 6.53 5.48 -4.85
N THR A 68 6.89 4.62 -5.79
CA THR A 68 8.27 4.50 -6.26
C THR A 68 8.64 5.63 -7.24
N PHE A 69 7.69 6.04 -8.09
CA PHE A 69 7.89 7.14 -9.03
C PHE A 69 6.62 8.00 -9.14
N PRO A 70 6.59 9.22 -8.55
CA PRO A 70 5.39 10.06 -8.51
C PRO A 70 5.07 10.76 -9.83
N GLY A 71 5.82 10.51 -10.92
CA GLY A 71 5.60 11.10 -12.25
C GLY A 71 5.97 12.59 -12.35
N ALA A 72 5.76 13.37 -11.29
CA ALA A 72 6.19 14.75 -11.15
C ALA A 72 7.55 14.84 -10.44
N VAL A 73 8.55 15.41 -11.12
CA VAL A 73 9.89 15.62 -10.56
C VAL A 73 10.02 17.08 -10.14
N ARG A 74 10.29 17.35 -8.86
CA ARG A 74 10.69 18.69 -8.41
C ARG A 74 12.18 18.87 -8.68
N THR A 75 12.53 19.81 -9.55
CA THR A 75 13.92 20.23 -9.78
C THR A 75 14.28 21.33 -8.80
N ASN A 76 15.13 21.02 -7.82
CA ASN A 76 15.78 22.06 -7.01
C ASN A 76 16.98 22.58 -7.79
N VAL A 77 16.98 23.87 -8.12
CA VAL A 77 18.16 24.56 -8.67
C VAL A 77 18.86 25.20 -7.49
N SER A 78 20.09 24.74 -7.20
CA SER A 78 21.01 25.31 -6.22
C SER A 78 21.74 26.53 -6.76
#